data_AF-A0A392PC01-F1
#
_entry.id   AF-A0A392PC01-F1
#
_cell.length_a   1.000
_cell.length_b   1.000
_cell.length_c   1.000
_cell.angle_alpha   90.00
_cell.angle_beta   90.00
_cell.angle_gamma   90.00
#
_symmetry.space_group_name_H-M   'P 1'
#
loop_
_entity.id
_entity.type
_entity.pdbx_description
1 polymer ?
#
loop_
_entity_poly.entity_id
_entity_poly.type
_entity_poly.pdbx_seq_one_letter_code
_entity_poly.pdbx_strand_id
1 'polypeptide(L)'
;MKNNVGSRLPFFTSRESNLVKGSIDFLGINFYYAHYVKNNAKSLQKKNRDYTEDMAAELKPFLGNGTSTNEIPVIPWILQELLHSLKNDYGNIPIYIHET
;
A
#
# COMPACT_ATOMS: atom_id res chain seq x y z
N MET A 1 -8.70 0.65 -7.39
CA MET A 1 -8.08 -0.17 -8.46
C MET A 1 -9.04 -0.54 -9.59
N LYS A 2 -10.09 -1.34 -9.37
CA LYS A 2 -10.98 -1.84 -10.44
C LYS A 2 -11.46 -0.74 -11.42
N ASN A 3 -11.91 0.40 -10.89
CA ASN A 3 -12.39 1.53 -11.70
C ASN A 3 -11.30 2.20 -12.54
N ASN A 4 -10.11 2.43 -11.97
CA ASN A 4 -9.04 3.17 -12.65
C ASN A 4 -8.28 2.31 -13.66
N VAL A 5 -8.05 1.04 -13.31
CA VAL A 5 -7.25 0.09 -14.11
C VAL A 5 -8.10 -0.51 -15.24
N GLY A 6 -9.37 -0.80 -14.97
CA GLY A 6 -10.32 -1.34 -15.94
C GLY A 6 -9.90 -2.74 -16.43
N SER A 7 -10.01 -2.96 -17.74
CA SER A 7 -9.75 -4.25 -18.40
C SER A 7 -8.31 -4.75 -18.30
N ARG A 8 -7.34 -3.91 -17.89
CA ARG A 8 -5.96 -4.33 -17.64
C ARG A 8 -5.81 -5.12 -16.34
N LEU A 9 -6.77 -5.01 -15.40
CA LEU A 9 -6.75 -5.77 -14.16
C LEU A 9 -7.35 -7.17 -14.41
N PRO A 10 -6.61 -8.25 -14.15
CA PRO A 10 -7.16 -9.61 -14.26
C PRO A 10 -8.35 -9.81 -13.33
N PHE A 11 -9.25 -10.70 -13.73
CA PHE A 11 -10.40 -11.10 -12.91
C PHE A 11 -10.15 -12.48 -12.33
N PHE A 12 -10.50 -12.65 -11.06
CA PHE A 12 -10.60 -13.97 -10.47
C PHE A 12 -11.95 -14.60 -10.80
N THR A 13 -11.93 -15.87 -11.20
CA THR A 13 -13.11 -16.73 -11.15
C THR A 13 -13.57 -16.92 -9.69
N SER A 14 -14.80 -17.36 -9.49
CA SER A 14 -15.30 -17.65 -8.14
C SER A 14 -14.44 -18.70 -7.40
N ARG A 15 -13.92 -19.69 -8.14
CA ARG A 15 -13.03 -20.71 -7.57
C ARG A 15 -11.72 -20.08 -7.08
N GLU A 16 -11.07 -19.26 -7.90
CA GLU A 16 -9.81 -18.62 -7.52
C GLU A 16 -10.00 -17.62 -6.38
N SER A 17 -11.11 -16.85 -6.40
CA SER A 17 -11.45 -15.95 -5.31
C SER A 17 -11.60 -16.69 -3.98
N ASN A 18 -12.20 -17.89 -3.99
CA ASN A 18 -12.34 -18.71 -2.79
C ASN A 18 -11.01 -19.31 -2.33
N LEU A 19 -10.08 -19.58 -3.25
CA LEU A 19 -8.73 -20.07 -2.90
C LEU A 19 -7.87 -19.01 -2.24
N VAL A 20 -7.98 -17.74 -2.66
CA VAL A 20 -7.16 -16.63 -2.13
C VAL A 20 -7.76 -16.04 -0.85
N LYS A 21 -9.09 -16.00 -0.73
CA LYS A 21 -9.74 -15.37 0.41
C LYS A 21 -9.44 -16.15 1.70
N GLY A 22 -8.77 -15.51 2.64
CA GLY A 22 -8.43 -16.11 3.94
C GLY A 22 -7.27 -17.13 3.87
N SER A 23 -6.44 -17.07 2.82
CA SER A 23 -5.34 -18.02 2.62
C SER A 23 -4.06 -17.68 3.41
N ILE A 24 -4.18 -16.97 4.53
CA ILE A 24 -3.04 -16.62 5.40
C ILE A 24 -3.41 -16.88 6.87
N ASP A 25 -2.46 -17.42 7.63
CA ASP A 25 -2.60 -17.62 9.08
C ASP A 25 -2.10 -16.41 9.88
N PHE A 26 -1.18 -15.63 9.28
CA PHE A 26 -0.61 -14.40 9.84
C PHE A 26 -0.15 -13.47 8.72
N LEU A 27 0.11 -12.21 9.06
CA LEU A 27 0.66 -11.19 8.16
C LEU A 27 2.05 -10.76 8.61
N GLY A 28 3.06 -11.02 7.77
CA GLY A 28 4.40 -10.44 7.91
C GLY A 28 4.45 -9.06 7.25
N ILE A 29 4.97 -8.05 7.95
CA ILE A 29 5.08 -6.67 7.45
C ILE A 29 6.54 -6.25 7.39
N ASN A 30 6.95 -5.71 6.25
CA ASN A 30 8.20 -4.98 6.09
C ASN A 30 7.87 -3.48 6.02
N PHE A 31 8.42 -2.67 6.92
CA PHE A 31 8.10 -1.25 7.01
C PHE A 31 9.37 -0.38 7.05
N TYR A 32 9.59 0.43 6.02
CA TYR A 32 10.79 1.29 5.95
C TYR A 32 10.45 2.76 5.74
N TYR A 33 9.53 3.05 4.81
CA TYR A 33 9.26 4.42 4.37
C TYR A 33 7.79 4.78 4.44
N ALA A 34 7.53 6.05 4.75
CA ALA A 34 6.23 6.66 4.61
C ALA A 34 6.28 7.76 3.54
N HIS A 35 5.13 8.07 2.95
CA HIS A 35 5.01 9.11 1.94
C HIS A 35 3.82 10.02 2.25
N TYR A 36 3.98 11.31 1.99
CA TYR A 36 2.84 12.18 1.78
C TYR A 36 2.17 11.84 0.46
N VAL A 37 0.85 11.86 0.47
CA VAL A 37 0.02 11.55 -0.70
C VAL A 37 -0.77 12.79 -1.08
N LYS A 38 -0.70 13.16 -2.36
CA LYS A 38 -1.48 14.25 -2.93
C LYS A 38 -2.29 13.74 -4.12
N ASN A 39 -3.54 14.17 -4.23
CA ASN A 39 -4.40 13.80 -5.35
C ASN A 39 -3.80 14.26 -6.69
N ASN A 40 -3.78 13.36 -7.68
CA ASN A 40 -3.34 13.63 -9.04
C ASN A 40 -4.28 12.95 -10.06
N ALA A 41 -5.56 13.33 -10.08
CA ALA A 41 -6.55 12.79 -11.01
C ALA A 41 -6.18 12.97 -12.51
N LYS A 42 -5.32 13.94 -12.84
CA LYS A 42 -4.86 14.18 -14.22
C LYS A 42 -4.06 13.01 -14.80
N SER A 43 -3.38 12.24 -13.96
CA SER A 43 -2.68 11.00 -14.36
C SER A 43 -3.58 10.02 -15.12
N LEU A 44 -4.86 9.95 -14.75
CA LEU A 44 -5.85 9.05 -15.37
C LEU A 44 -6.20 9.44 -16.81
N GLN A 45 -5.85 10.65 -17.26
CA GLN A 45 -6.06 11.11 -18.63
C GLN A 45 -4.93 10.69 -19.59
N LYS A 46 -3.82 10.16 -19.07
CA LYS A 46 -2.72 9.66 -19.90
C LYS A 46 -3.20 8.45 -20.71
N LYS A 47 -2.84 8.42 -22.00
CA LYS A 47 -3.18 7.31 -22.90
C LYS A 47 -2.51 6.00 -22.47
N ASN A 48 -1.21 6.07 -22.16
CA ASN A 48 -0.43 4.94 -21.68
C ASN A 48 -0.18 5.16 -20.18
N ARG A 49 -0.77 4.29 -19.36
CA ARG A 49 -0.66 4.32 -17.90
C ARG A 49 -0.03 3.03 -17.42
N ASP A 50 0.96 3.15 -16.55
CA ASP A 50 1.41 2.05 -15.70
C ASP A 50 0.61 2.04 -14.39
N TYR A 51 1.01 1.16 -13.48
CA TYR A 51 0.35 1.03 -12.17
C TYR A 51 0.49 2.29 -11.30
N THR A 52 1.53 3.10 -11.49
CA THR A 52 1.76 4.32 -10.70
C THR A 52 0.76 5.40 -11.10
N GLU A 53 0.54 5.58 -12.40
CA GLU A 53 -0.46 6.53 -12.91
C GLU A 53 -1.90 6.09 -12.56
N ASP A 54 -2.15 4.78 -12.42
CA ASP A 54 -3.45 4.26 -11.99
C ASP A 54 -3.80 4.56 -10.53
N MET A 55 -2.81 4.89 -9.70
CA MET A 55 -3.03 5.30 -8.30
C MET A 55 -3.76 6.64 -8.20
N ALA A 56 -3.73 7.47 -9.25
CA ALA A 56 -4.25 8.83 -9.24
C ALA A 56 -3.65 9.71 -8.13
N ALA A 57 -2.39 9.47 -7.79
CA ALA A 57 -1.72 10.10 -6.66
C ALA A 57 -0.28 10.53 -7.02
N GLU A 58 0.17 11.59 -6.36
CA GLU A 58 1.56 12.05 -6.31
C GLU A 58 2.10 11.67 -4.93
N LEU A 59 3.21 10.93 -4.90
CA LEU A 59 3.88 10.49 -3.67
C LEU A 59 5.11 11.36 -3.41
N LYS A 60 5.22 11.91 -2.20
CA LYS A 60 6.40 12.65 -1.75
C LYS A 60 6.98 11.96 -0.52
N PRO A 61 8.28 11.59 -0.50
CA PRO A 61 8.90 10.93 0.66
C PRO A 61 8.68 11.73 1.94
N PHE A 62 8.33 11.03 3.02
CA PHE A 62 8.37 11.58 4.38
C PHE A 62 9.75 11.29 4.97
N LEU A 63 10.55 12.34 5.18
CA LEU A 63 11.92 12.21 5.68
C LEU A 63 12.01 12.23 7.23
N GLY A 64 10.89 12.43 7.92
CA GLY A 64 10.88 12.59 9.38
C GLY A 64 11.74 13.77 9.84
N ASN A 65 12.43 13.61 10.97
CA ASN A 65 13.38 14.59 11.50
C ASN A 65 14.79 14.45 10.88
N GLY A 66 15.00 13.45 10.01
CA GLY A 66 16.27 13.23 9.34
C GLY A 66 16.46 14.18 8.16
N THR A 67 17.71 14.60 7.93
CA THR A 67 18.08 15.53 6.84
C THR A 67 18.63 14.81 5.60
N SER A 68 18.89 13.49 5.69
CA SER A 68 19.50 12.71 4.62
C SER A 68 18.46 11.86 3.87
N THR A 69 18.48 11.92 2.53
CA THR A 69 17.64 11.08 1.65
C THR A 69 18.14 9.64 1.51
N ASN A 70 19.33 9.34 2.04
CA ASN A 70 20.02 8.06 1.86
C ASN A 70 19.79 7.09 3.04
N GLU A 71 19.13 7.54 4.10
CA GLU A 71 18.85 6.73 5.29
C GLU A 71 17.36 6.40 5.39
N ILE A 72 17.05 5.24 5.99
CA ILE A 72 15.67 4.87 6.30
C ILE A 72 15.22 5.73 7.49
N PRO A 73 14.15 6.54 7.36
CA PRO A 73 13.72 7.42 8.42
C PRO A 73 13.18 6.61 9.61
N VAL A 74 13.51 7.02 10.83
CA VAL A 74 12.97 6.43 12.06
C VAL A 74 11.58 7.00 12.33
N ILE A 75 10.53 6.24 12.05
CA ILE A 75 9.13 6.71 12.14
C ILE A 75 8.20 5.74 12.88
N PRO A 76 8.44 5.48 14.19
CA PRO A 76 7.71 4.45 14.94
C PRO A 76 6.20 4.72 15.05
N TRP A 77 5.77 5.98 15.11
CA TRP A 77 4.34 6.31 15.20
C TRP A 77 3.58 5.97 13.92
N ILE A 78 4.19 6.08 12.74
CA ILE A 78 3.52 5.69 11.49
C ILE A 78 3.36 4.17 11.42
N LEU A 79 4.35 3.39 11.88
CA LEU A 79 4.19 1.95 11.99
C LEU A 79 3.03 1.59 12.93
N GLN A 80 2.90 2.28 14.06
CA GLN A 80 1.76 2.07 14.96
C GLN A 80 0.41 2.37 14.29
N GLU A 81 0.30 3.50 13.57
CA GLU A 81 -0.93 3.85 12.82
C GLU A 81 -1.24 2.81 11.73
N LEU A 82 -0.22 2.31 11.01
CA LEU A 82 -0.38 1.22 10.05
C LEU A 82 -0.96 -0.03 10.71
N LEU A 83 -0.40 -0.45 11.86
CA LEU A 83 -0.88 -1.62 12.59
C LEU A 83 -2.32 -1.46 13.09
N HIS A 84 -2.69 -0.25 13.53
CA HIS A 84 -4.07 0.07 13.90
C HIS A 84 -5.02 0.00 12.70
N SER A 85 -4.65 0.59 11.55
CA SER A 85 -5.47 0.50 10.33
C SER A 85 -5.63 -0.95 9.87
N LEU A 86 -4.55 -1.74 9.85
CA LEU A 86 -4.63 -3.15 9.47
C LEU A 86 -5.58 -3.93 10.37
N LYS A 87 -5.48 -3.73 11.69
CA LYS A 87 -6.39 -4.37 12.65
C LYS A 87 -7.86 -3.98 12.43
N ASN A 88 -8.13 -2.72 12.13
CA ASN A 88 -9.49 -2.21 11.95
C ASN A 88 -10.10 -2.63 10.61
N ASP A 89 -9.31 -2.59 9.54
CA ASP A 89 -9.79 -2.76 8.16
C ASP A 89 -9.78 -4.23 7.71
N TYR A 90 -8.83 -5.02 8.20
CA TYR A 90 -8.63 -6.42 7.81
C TYR A 90 -8.86 -7.41 8.96
N GLY A 91 -9.30 -6.91 10.12
CA GLY A 91 -9.51 -7.69 11.32
C GLY A 91 -8.23 -7.96 12.09
N ASN A 92 -8.37 -8.56 13.27
CA ASN A 92 -7.26 -8.82 14.19
C ASN A 92 -6.49 -10.11 13.84
N ILE A 93 -5.98 -10.19 12.60
CA ILE A 93 -5.08 -11.25 12.15
C ILE A 93 -3.75 -11.13 12.91
N PRO A 94 -3.08 -12.22 13.31
CA PRO A 94 -1.74 -12.14 13.89
C PRO A 94 -0.76 -11.42 12.96
N ILE A 95 -0.06 -10.39 13.46
CA ILE A 95 0.89 -9.60 12.70
C ILE A 95 2.29 -9.78 13.28
N TYR A 96 3.27 -9.97 12.40
CA TYR A 96 4.70 -9.97 12.72
C TYR A 96 5.39 -8.88 11.93
N ILE A 97 6.14 -8.02 12.61
CA ILE A 97 7.05 -7.09 11.95
C ILE A 97 8.27 -7.92 11.53
N HIS A 98 8.42 -8.13 10.23
CA HIS A 98 9.47 -8.96 9.67
C HIS A 98 10.74 -8.15 9.40
N GLU A 99 10.60 -6.91 8.93
CA GLU A 99 11.71 -5.98 8.71
C GLU A 99 11.31 -4.52 9.01
N THR A 100 12.27 -3.73 9.52
CA THR A 100 12.16 -2.28 9.75
C THR A 100 13.44 -1.56 9.42
#